data_AF-A0AAD5KGI4-F1
#
_entry.id   AF-A0AAD5KGI4-F1
#
_cell.length_a   1.000
_cell.length_b   1.000
_cell.length_c   1.000
_cell.angle_alpha   90.00
_cell.angle_beta   90.00
_cell.angle_gamma   90.00
#
_symmetry.space_group_name_H-M   'P 1'
#
loop_
_entity.id
_entity.type
_entity.pdbx_description
1 polymer ?
#
loop_
_entity_poly.entity_id
_entity_poly.type
_entity_poly.pdbx_seq_one_letter_code
_entity_poly.pdbx_strand_id
1 'polypeptide(L)'
;MTDTFETRKQQVVSSLVETLDSERRDKSPKGFIDAPILDLIHIINRHQYYYTTSSCSGRVAVYCEGYQDDKSTTKGGIWLYVTHDPVVIPERADNDWIVNLLFGSDRHVVFNNTLSPQDIMNKQMVYFKFEPLILHVEAASQEACMKLNGLAFQAGYQNSGMTPSRTREMLAIRSTHKIDTPIGYVDSEGDIQCLVDPTYLFLLLHMSNEKFTQNTERMKAFEVMMLKEVEGNEAKMAVETKEERRERKRREGLAKAAAAAAAASNSNNITTSNEENTVDVDLTDLNLE
;
A
#
# COMPACT_ATOMS: atom_id res chain seq x y z
N MET A 1 -8.15 21.79 12.99
CA MET A 1 -7.34 20.58 13.27
C MET A 1 -6.04 20.72 12.49
N THR A 2 -4.90 20.64 13.17
CA THR A 2 -3.58 20.62 12.52
C THR A 2 -3.47 19.37 11.64
N ASP A 3 -3.03 19.53 10.39
CA ASP A 3 -2.81 18.44 9.42
C ASP A 3 -1.61 17.58 9.88
N THR A 4 -1.86 16.58 10.74
CA THR A 4 -0.85 15.65 11.25
C THR A 4 -0.76 14.39 10.39
N PHE A 5 0.37 13.69 10.47
CA PHE A 5 0.56 12.39 9.80
C PHE A 5 -0.55 11.39 10.17
N GLU A 6 -0.91 11.30 11.44
CA GLU A 6 -1.94 10.38 11.93
C GLU A 6 -3.31 10.71 11.34
N THR A 7 -3.64 12.00 11.24
CA THR A 7 -4.92 12.46 10.67
C THR A 7 -4.99 12.10 9.18
N ARG A 8 -3.91 12.32 8.42
CA ARG A 8 -3.85 11.95 7.00
C ARG A 8 -3.90 10.44 6.80
N LYS A 9 -3.15 9.68 7.61
CA LYS A 9 -3.16 8.23 7.58
C LYS A 9 -4.56 7.68 7.82
N GLN A 10 -5.26 8.15 8.86
CA GLN A 10 -6.63 7.73 9.15
C GLN A 10 -7.58 8.04 7.98
N GLN A 11 -7.47 9.23 7.40
CA GLN A 11 -8.27 9.62 6.23
C GLN A 11 -8.02 8.73 5.01
N VAL A 12 -6.76 8.46 4.68
CA VAL A 12 -6.41 7.64 3.50
C VAL A 12 -6.77 6.18 3.72
N VAL A 13 -6.37 5.59 4.84
CA VAL A 13 -6.65 4.17 5.12
C VAL A 13 -8.15 3.89 5.22
N SER A 14 -8.94 4.79 5.81
CA SER A 14 -10.40 4.65 5.82
C SER A 14 -11.05 4.80 4.43
N SER A 15 -10.40 5.53 3.52
CA SER A 15 -10.86 5.64 2.13
C SER A 15 -10.51 4.42 1.27
N LEU A 16 -9.47 3.66 1.64
CA LEU A 16 -9.05 2.42 0.95
C LEU A 16 -9.95 1.21 1.27
N VAL A 17 -10.89 1.34 2.21
CA VAL A 17 -11.85 0.29 2.55
C VAL A 17 -12.97 0.28 1.51
N GLU A 18 -12.64 -0.04 0.26
CA GLU A 18 -13.61 -0.22 -0.83
C GLU A 18 -14.59 -1.36 -0.54
N THR A 19 -14.20 -2.35 0.28
CA THR A 19 -15.00 -3.55 0.57
C THR A 19 -16.24 -3.29 1.42
N LEU A 20 -16.40 -2.11 2.04
CA LEU A 20 -17.54 -1.81 2.91
C LEU A 20 -18.52 -0.77 2.33
N ASP A 21 -18.14 -0.04 1.28
CA ASP A 21 -18.94 1.05 0.74
C ASP A 21 -18.87 1.05 -0.80
N SER A 22 -19.87 0.44 -1.44
CA SER A 22 -19.97 0.34 -2.91
C SER A 22 -20.06 1.70 -3.62
N GLU A 23 -20.26 2.80 -2.87
CA GLU A 23 -20.26 4.15 -3.42
C GLU A 23 -18.87 4.81 -3.44
N ARG A 24 -17.87 4.23 -2.74
CA ARG A 24 -16.50 4.74 -2.73
C ARG A 24 -15.65 4.02 -3.78
N ARG A 25 -15.46 4.69 -4.93
CA ARG A 25 -14.55 4.23 -5.98
C ARG A 25 -13.13 4.73 -5.73
N ASP A 26 -12.14 3.88 -6.01
CA ASP A 26 -10.75 4.26 -6.08
C ASP A 26 -10.53 5.43 -7.04
N LYS A 27 -9.50 6.24 -6.76
CA LYS A 27 -9.16 7.42 -7.56
C LYS A 27 -8.39 7.11 -8.83
N SER A 28 -7.92 5.87 -9.02
CA SER A 28 -7.28 5.47 -10.27
C SER A 28 -8.27 5.51 -11.44
N PRO A 29 -7.79 5.65 -12.68
CA PRO A 29 -8.65 5.52 -13.87
C PRO A 29 -9.40 4.19 -13.95
N LYS A 30 -8.88 3.14 -13.31
CA LYS A 30 -9.49 1.81 -13.23
C LYS A 30 -10.74 1.82 -12.33
N GLY A 31 -10.77 2.71 -11.33
CA GLY A 31 -11.88 2.88 -10.39
C GLY A 31 -11.96 1.81 -9.30
N PHE A 32 -10.95 0.94 -9.19
CA PHE A 32 -10.75 -0.04 -8.12
C PHE A 32 -9.27 -0.35 -7.95
N ILE A 33 -8.88 -0.79 -6.75
CA ILE A 33 -7.49 -1.16 -6.45
C ILE A 33 -7.12 -2.48 -7.16
N ASP A 34 -5.90 -2.57 -7.68
CA ASP A 34 -5.37 -3.79 -8.29
C ASP A 34 -5.29 -4.93 -7.27
N ALA A 35 -6.01 -6.03 -7.53
CA ALA A 35 -6.04 -7.18 -6.63
C ALA A 35 -4.65 -7.72 -6.24
N PRO A 36 -3.65 -7.83 -7.14
CA PRO A 36 -2.35 -8.40 -6.80
C PRO A 36 -1.55 -7.63 -5.75
N ILE A 37 -1.81 -6.34 -5.52
CA ILE A 37 -1.04 -5.50 -4.57
C ILE A 37 -1.79 -5.26 -3.24
N LEU A 38 -3.05 -5.72 -3.12
CA LEU A 38 -3.87 -5.45 -1.94
C LEU A 38 -3.21 -5.90 -0.63
N ASP A 39 -2.64 -7.10 -0.61
CA ASP A 39 -1.98 -7.65 0.58
C ASP A 39 -0.81 -6.76 1.03
N LEU A 40 0.06 -6.37 0.10
CA LEU A 40 1.16 -5.45 0.38
C LEU A 40 0.67 -4.10 0.92
N ILE A 41 -0.39 -3.53 0.32
CA ILE A 41 -0.98 -2.27 0.77
C ILE A 41 -1.48 -2.40 2.22
N HIS A 42 -2.21 -3.48 2.53
CA HIS A 42 -2.70 -3.72 3.88
C HIS A 42 -1.56 -3.91 4.88
N ILE A 43 -0.51 -4.68 4.54
CA ILE A 43 0.67 -4.86 5.39
C ILE A 43 1.35 -3.52 5.68
N ILE A 44 1.60 -2.70 4.65
CA ILE A 44 2.25 -1.38 4.83
C ILE A 44 1.39 -0.47 5.71
N ASN A 45 0.07 -0.42 5.46
CA ASN A 45 -0.84 0.45 6.20
C ASN A 45 -1.02 0.05 7.67
N ARG A 46 -0.78 -1.22 8.03
CA ARG A 46 -0.73 -1.67 9.44
C ARG A 46 0.42 -1.04 10.22
N HIS A 47 1.56 -0.78 9.57
CA HIS A 47 2.74 -0.24 10.24
C HIS A 47 2.51 1.18 10.77
N GLN A 48 2.78 1.47 12.05
CA GLN A 48 2.47 2.77 12.65
C GLN A 48 3.01 3.97 11.86
N TYR A 49 4.21 3.85 11.29
CA TYR A 49 4.92 4.96 10.63
C TYR A 49 4.74 5.06 9.11
N TYR A 50 3.91 4.23 8.49
CA TYR A 50 3.72 4.26 7.03
C TYR A 50 2.24 4.26 6.66
N TYR A 51 1.93 4.87 5.51
CA TYR A 51 0.70 4.58 4.78
C TYR A 51 0.87 4.82 3.27
N THR A 52 0.16 4.02 2.47
CA THR A 52 0.16 4.10 1.00
C THR A 52 -0.74 5.23 0.52
N THR A 53 -0.29 6.03 -0.44
CA THR A 53 -1.09 7.14 -1.02
C THR A 53 -1.57 6.87 -2.45
N SER A 54 -0.83 6.05 -3.20
CA SER A 54 -1.21 5.55 -4.53
C SER A 54 -0.37 4.34 -4.91
N SER A 55 -0.89 3.51 -5.79
CA SER A 55 -0.29 2.22 -6.14
C SER A 55 -0.72 1.75 -7.53
N CYS A 56 0.13 0.94 -8.17
CA CYS A 56 -0.15 0.18 -9.38
C CYS A 56 0.61 -1.13 -9.29
N SER A 57 -0.05 -2.28 -9.44
CA SER A 57 0.61 -3.60 -9.32
C SER A 57 1.54 -3.91 -10.49
N GLY A 58 1.41 -3.17 -11.59
CA GLY A 58 2.13 -3.37 -12.84
C GLY A 58 1.14 -3.48 -14.00
N ARG A 59 1.55 -3.03 -15.20
CA ARG A 59 0.69 -3.02 -16.39
C ARG A 59 1.45 -3.15 -17.69
N VAL A 60 0.79 -3.71 -18.69
CA VAL A 60 1.15 -3.54 -20.11
C VAL A 60 0.20 -2.53 -20.71
N ALA A 61 0.74 -1.64 -21.54
CA ALA A 61 -0.06 -0.67 -22.23
C ALA A 61 0.49 -0.33 -23.62
N VAL A 62 -0.43 0.02 -24.51
CA VAL A 62 -0.12 0.75 -25.74
C VAL A 62 -0.70 2.14 -25.60
N TYR A 63 0.16 3.14 -25.73
CA TYR A 63 -0.17 4.53 -25.44
C TYR A 63 0.24 5.43 -26.59
N CYS A 64 -0.72 6.21 -27.08
CA CYS A 64 -0.52 7.25 -28.07
C CYS A 64 -0.35 8.59 -27.35
N GLU A 65 0.79 9.26 -27.54
CA GLU A 65 1.08 10.56 -26.92
C GLU A 65 0.08 11.63 -27.36
N GLY A 66 -0.19 12.65 -26.55
CA GLY A 66 -1.01 13.78 -27.01
C GLY A 66 -0.29 14.63 -28.05
N TYR A 67 -1.01 15.18 -29.04
CA TYR A 67 -0.41 16.09 -30.02
C TYR A 67 -0.20 17.48 -29.40
N GLN A 68 1.01 18.04 -29.52
CA GLN A 68 1.39 19.27 -28.80
C GLN A 68 0.61 20.53 -29.25
N ASP A 69 0.06 20.55 -30.47
CA ASP A 69 -0.59 21.73 -31.05
C ASP A 69 -2.13 21.68 -31.11
N ASP A 70 -2.75 20.57 -30.71
CA ASP A 70 -4.22 20.45 -30.78
C ASP A 70 -4.87 20.81 -29.44
N LYS A 71 -5.60 21.93 -29.41
CA LYS A 71 -6.36 22.39 -28.23
C LYS A 71 -7.55 21.47 -27.89
N SER A 72 -7.88 20.50 -28.76
CA SER A 72 -9.06 19.63 -28.63
C SER A 72 -8.76 18.21 -28.15
N THR A 73 -7.51 17.72 -28.27
CA THR A 73 -7.13 16.40 -27.73
C THR A 73 -6.72 16.55 -26.27
N THR A 74 -7.09 15.57 -25.44
CA THR A 74 -6.64 15.52 -24.04
C THR A 74 -5.12 15.62 -24.00
N LYS A 75 -4.58 16.70 -23.41
CA LYS A 75 -3.13 16.98 -23.31
C LYS A 75 -2.27 15.80 -22.80
N GLY A 76 -2.90 14.75 -22.25
CA GLY A 76 -2.27 13.54 -21.74
C GLY A 76 -2.43 12.28 -22.60
N GLY A 77 -2.69 12.41 -23.92
CA GLY A 77 -2.69 11.28 -24.85
C GLY A 77 -3.88 10.32 -24.74
N ILE A 78 -3.79 9.17 -25.42
CA ILE A 78 -4.85 8.15 -25.52
C ILE A 78 -4.25 6.77 -25.24
N TRP A 79 -4.89 6.02 -24.33
CA TRP A 79 -4.59 4.61 -24.11
C TRP A 79 -5.28 3.76 -25.19
N LEU A 80 -4.51 3.06 -26.01
CA LEU A 80 -5.03 2.13 -27.03
C LEU A 80 -5.31 0.75 -26.43
N TYR A 81 -4.44 0.31 -25.51
CA TYR A 81 -4.54 -0.95 -24.79
C TYR A 81 -3.98 -0.78 -23.38
N VAL A 82 -4.63 -1.39 -22.38
CA VAL A 82 -4.12 -1.49 -21.00
C VAL A 82 -4.57 -2.82 -20.39
N THR A 83 -3.63 -3.53 -19.76
CA THR A 83 -3.93 -4.67 -18.88
C THR A 83 -3.04 -4.62 -17.65
N HIS A 84 -3.58 -5.04 -16.51
CA HIS A 84 -2.83 -5.21 -15.25
C HIS A 84 -2.45 -6.67 -14.99
N ASP A 85 -2.85 -7.57 -15.89
CA ASP A 85 -2.63 -9.01 -15.80
C ASP A 85 -1.78 -9.52 -16.98
N PRO A 86 -1.03 -10.62 -16.79
CA PRO A 86 -0.35 -11.31 -17.88
C PRO A 86 -1.32 -11.65 -19.02
N VAL A 87 -0.87 -11.47 -20.25
CA VAL A 87 -1.69 -11.73 -21.43
C VAL A 87 -1.56 -13.20 -21.83
N VAL A 88 -2.68 -13.92 -21.85
CA VAL A 88 -2.73 -15.28 -22.38
C VAL A 88 -2.67 -15.22 -23.90
N ILE A 89 -1.59 -15.75 -24.48
CA ILE A 89 -1.40 -15.81 -25.93
C ILE A 89 -1.98 -17.14 -26.44
N PRO A 90 -3.03 -17.13 -27.28
CA PRO A 90 -3.59 -18.35 -27.85
C PRO A 90 -2.58 -19.14 -28.69
N GLU A 91 -2.69 -20.47 -28.73
CA GLU A 91 -1.80 -21.33 -29.54
C GLU A 91 -1.84 -21.01 -31.04
N ARG A 92 -2.97 -20.50 -31.53
CA ARG A 92 -3.19 -20.11 -32.93
C ARG A 92 -3.17 -18.59 -33.12
N ALA A 93 -2.49 -17.85 -32.25
CA ALA A 93 -2.35 -16.42 -32.40
C ALA A 93 -1.59 -16.09 -33.70
N ASP A 94 -2.18 -15.24 -34.52
CA ASP A 94 -1.61 -14.74 -35.77
C ASP A 94 -1.37 -13.22 -35.69
N ASN A 95 -0.93 -12.64 -36.80
CA ASN A 95 -0.63 -11.21 -36.87
C ASN A 95 -1.88 -10.36 -36.61
N ASP A 96 -3.04 -10.79 -37.10
CA ASP A 96 -4.29 -10.06 -36.91
C ASP A 96 -4.69 -10.06 -35.44
N TRP A 97 -4.51 -11.18 -34.73
CA TRP A 97 -4.78 -11.26 -33.29
C TRP A 97 -3.98 -10.23 -32.49
N ILE A 98 -2.67 -10.14 -32.70
CA ILE A 98 -1.84 -9.22 -31.90
C ILE A 98 -2.12 -7.75 -32.26
N VAL A 99 -2.40 -7.45 -33.52
CA VAL A 99 -2.77 -6.10 -33.95
C VAL A 99 -4.10 -5.70 -33.32
N ASN A 100 -5.11 -6.57 -33.40
CA ASN A 100 -6.41 -6.33 -32.78
C ASN A 100 -6.32 -6.17 -31.25
N LEU A 101 -5.48 -6.98 -30.59
CA LEU A 101 -5.26 -6.86 -29.14
C LEU A 101 -4.65 -5.50 -28.77
N LEU A 102 -3.57 -5.08 -29.45
CA LEU A 102 -2.76 -3.94 -29.06
C LEU A 102 -3.32 -2.59 -29.53
N PHE A 103 -4.01 -2.56 -30.67
CA PHE A 103 -4.52 -1.33 -31.29
C PHE A 103 -6.05 -1.27 -31.33
N GLY A 104 -6.75 -2.37 -31.05
CA GLY A 104 -8.20 -2.49 -31.19
C GLY A 104 -8.62 -2.75 -32.64
N SER A 105 -9.81 -3.34 -32.82
CA SER A 105 -10.32 -3.74 -34.14
C SER A 105 -10.87 -2.60 -34.99
N ASP A 106 -11.15 -1.44 -34.38
CA ASP A 106 -11.75 -0.29 -35.07
C ASP A 106 -10.70 0.65 -35.70
N ARG A 107 -9.40 0.32 -35.58
CA ARG A 107 -8.30 1.17 -36.04
C ARG A 107 -7.58 0.54 -37.23
N HIS A 108 -7.27 1.37 -38.21
CA HIS A 108 -6.47 0.96 -39.35
C HIS A 108 -4.98 1.03 -38.99
N VAL A 109 -4.30 -0.11 -39.08
CA VAL A 109 -2.88 -0.28 -38.73
C VAL A 109 -2.12 -0.73 -39.96
N VAL A 110 -1.04 0.00 -40.27
CA VAL A 110 -0.30 -0.12 -41.52
C VAL A 110 1.17 -0.39 -41.23
N PHE A 111 1.79 -1.32 -41.97
CA PHE A 111 3.17 -1.80 -41.74
C PHE A 111 4.17 -1.39 -42.84
N ASN A 112 3.78 -0.52 -43.78
CA ASN A 112 4.59 -0.17 -44.95
C ASN A 112 5.20 1.24 -44.84
N ASN A 113 5.89 1.51 -43.74
CA ASN A 113 6.50 2.82 -43.51
C ASN A 113 7.52 3.18 -44.62
N THR A 114 7.33 4.35 -45.22
CA THR A 114 8.20 4.91 -46.27
C THR A 114 8.88 6.22 -45.86
N LEU A 115 8.54 6.76 -44.68
CA LEU A 115 9.05 8.04 -44.20
C LEU A 115 10.46 7.91 -43.63
N SER A 116 11.23 8.99 -43.76
CA SER A 116 12.54 9.09 -43.11
C SER A 116 12.38 9.28 -41.59
N PRO A 117 13.38 8.88 -40.78
CA PRO A 117 13.34 9.12 -39.33
C PRO A 117 13.10 10.59 -38.94
N GLN A 118 13.66 11.53 -39.71
CA GLN A 118 13.49 12.97 -39.48
C GLN A 118 12.04 13.43 -39.65
N ASP A 119 11.32 12.86 -40.63
CA ASP A 119 9.91 13.18 -40.86
C ASP A 119 9.00 12.58 -39.79
N ILE A 120 9.40 11.41 -39.25
CA ILE A 120 8.67 10.69 -38.20
C ILE A 120 8.80 11.42 -36.86
N MET A 121 9.97 11.97 -36.52
CA MET A 121 10.22 12.61 -35.21
C MET A 121 9.21 13.70 -34.81
N ASN A 122 8.54 14.33 -35.79
CA ASN A 122 7.54 15.38 -35.54
C ASN A 122 6.09 14.84 -35.51
N LYS A 123 5.90 13.53 -35.55
CA LYS A 123 4.60 12.86 -35.51
C LYS A 123 4.20 12.47 -34.10
N GLN A 124 2.90 12.22 -33.91
CA GLN A 124 2.35 11.69 -32.67
C GLN A 124 2.78 10.24 -32.50
N MET A 125 3.56 9.94 -31.46
CA MET A 125 4.16 8.62 -31.26
C MET A 125 3.24 7.66 -30.52
N VAL A 126 3.32 6.38 -30.89
CA VAL A 126 2.67 5.26 -30.21
C VAL A 126 3.74 4.39 -29.55
N TYR A 127 3.60 4.18 -28.25
CA TYR A 127 4.53 3.42 -27.43
C TYR A 127 3.92 2.13 -26.93
N PHE A 128 4.73 1.08 -26.91
CA PHE A 128 4.51 -0.09 -26.09
C PHE A 128 5.22 0.08 -24.75
N LYS A 129 4.49 -0.13 -23.66
CA LYS A 129 4.99 0.03 -22.29
C LYS A 129 4.70 -1.21 -21.46
N PHE A 130 5.70 -1.67 -20.73
CA PHE A 130 5.51 -2.48 -19.52
C PHE A 130 6.00 -1.64 -18.35
N GLU A 131 5.11 -1.33 -17.42
CA GLU A 131 5.43 -0.60 -16.20
C GLU A 131 5.25 -1.54 -15.01
N PRO A 132 6.29 -1.78 -14.20
CA PRO A 132 6.20 -2.69 -13.05
C PRO A 132 5.45 -2.04 -11.88
N LEU A 133 5.48 -2.70 -10.71
CA LEU A 133 4.99 -2.13 -9.46
C LEU A 133 5.50 -0.69 -9.26
N ILE A 134 4.56 0.22 -8.99
CA ILE A 134 4.82 1.57 -8.51
C ILE A 134 3.99 1.78 -7.25
N LEU A 135 4.65 2.22 -6.18
CA LEU A 135 3.99 2.48 -4.92
C LEU A 135 4.48 3.81 -4.34
N HIS A 136 3.55 4.66 -3.91
CA HIS A 136 3.86 5.86 -3.16
C HIS A 136 3.44 5.67 -1.70
N VAL A 137 4.38 5.90 -0.79
CA VAL A 137 4.19 5.74 0.65
C VAL A 137 4.56 7.05 1.34
N GLU A 138 3.70 7.55 2.21
CA GLU A 138 4.08 8.61 3.15
C GLU A 138 4.59 7.96 4.45
N ALA A 139 5.74 8.44 4.92
CA ALA A 139 6.34 8.05 6.18
C ALA A 139 6.11 9.12 7.26
N ALA A 140 6.07 8.69 8.53
CA ALA A 140 5.89 9.59 9.67
C ALA A 140 7.12 10.50 9.92
N SER A 141 8.30 10.08 9.46
CA SER A 141 9.56 10.80 9.64
C SER A 141 10.57 10.45 8.55
N GLN A 142 11.59 11.28 8.41
CA GLN A 142 12.70 11.06 7.48
C GLN A 142 13.43 9.74 7.78
N GLU A 143 13.61 9.40 9.06
CA GLU A 143 14.23 8.14 9.49
C GLU A 143 13.41 6.92 9.07
N ALA A 144 12.09 6.96 9.30
CA ALA A 144 11.19 5.91 8.85
C ALA A 144 11.23 5.77 7.31
N CYS A 145 11.25 6.90 6.60
CA CYS A 145 11.36 6.93 5.14
C CYS A 145 12.66 6.26 4.64
N MET A 146 13.81 6.59 5.25
CA MET A 146 15.11 5.97 4.91
C MET A 146 15.10 4.46 5.20
N LYS A 147 14.52 4.05 6.33
CA LYS A 147 14.39 2.63 6.68
C LYS A 147 13.56 1.86 5.64
N LEU A 148 12.40 2.40 5.26
CA LEU A 148 11.54 1.81 4.23
C LEU A 148 12.25 1.76 2.87
N ASN A 149 12.98 2.81 2.50
CA ASN A 149 13.78 2.81 1.28
C ASN A 149 14.85 1.71 1.28
N GLY A 150 15.49 1.45 2.43
CA GLY A 150 16.42 0.35 2.60
C GLY A 150 15.78 -1.02 2.40
N LEU A 151 14.59 -1.25 2.96
CA LEU A 151 13.82 -2.48 2.74
C LEU A 151 13.42 -2.65 1.27
N ALA A 152 12.94 -1.59 0.63
CA ALA A 152 12.58 -1.59 -0.78
C ALA A 152 13.80 -1.89 -1.67
N PHE A 153 14.96 -1.30 -1.35
CA PHE A 153 16.22 -1.57 -2.06
C PHE A 153 16.64 -3.04 -1.94
N GLN A 154 16.58 -3.62 -0.74
CA GLN A 154 16.89 -5.04 -0.50
C GLN A 154 15.92 -5.97 -1.23
N ALA A 155 14.66 -5.58 -1.38
CA ALA A 155 13.67 -6.28 -2.18
C ALA A 155 13.84 -6.06 -3.70
N GLY A 156 14.85 -5.30 -4.16
CA GLY A 156 15.14 -5.11 -5.58
C GLY A 156 14.48 -3.89 -6.23
N TYR A 157 13.94 -2.96 -5.44
CA TYR A 157 13.42 -1.66 -5.91
C TYR A 157 14.51 -0.59 -5.82
N GLN A 158 15.60 -0.78 -6.56
CA GLN A 158 16.80 0.08 -6.48
C GLN A 158 16.60 1.50 -7.01
N ASN A 159 15.56 1.73 -7.82
CA ASN A 159 15.16 3.05 -8.33
C ASN A 159 14.19 3.78 -7.39
N SER A 160 14.00 3.25 -6.18
CA SER A 160 13.21 3.91 -5.16
C SER A 160 13.91 5.18 -4.67
N GLY A 161 13.12 6.18 -4.31
CA GLY A 161 13.68 7.45 -3.89
C GLY A 161 12.68 8.30 -3.14
N MET A 162 13.22 9.15 -2.28
CA MET A 162 12.43 10.12 -1.51
C MET A 162 12.14 11.33 -2.39
N THR A 163 10.90 11.80 -2.40
CA THR A 163 10.53 13.06 -3.06
C THR A 163 10.85 14.21 -2.12
N PRO A 164 11.69 15.18 -2.50
CA PRO A 164 11.98 16.34 -1.66
C PRO A 164 10.70 17.11 -1.37
N SER A 165 10.35 17.23 -0.09
CA SER A 165 9.17 17.93 0.37
C SER A 165 9.43 18.53 1.75
N ARG A 166 8.89 19.72 2.01
CA ARG A 166 9.00 20.39 3.32
C ARG A 166 7.91 19.97 4.30
N THR A 167 6.90 19.25 3.83
CA THR A 167 5.68 18.99 4.59
C THR A 167 5.39 17.51 4.79
N ARG A 168 5.91 16.64 3.92
CA ARG A 168 5.56 15.21 3.87
C ARG A 168 6.76 14.38 3.43
N GLU A 169 7.06 13.33 4.18
CA GLU A 169 8.14 12.41 3.86
C GLU A 169 7.62 11.35 2.88
N MET A 170 7.69 11.66 1.59
CA MET A 170 7.16 10.79 0.53
C MET A 170 8.25 9.89 -0.04
N LEU A 171 7.98 8.60 -0.11
CA LEU A 171 8.80 7.61 -0.78
C LEU A 171 8.08 7.09 -2.03
N ALA A 172 8.77 7.12 -3.18
CA ALA A 172 8.34 6.44 -4.39
C ALA A 172 9.14 5.13 -4.52
N ILE A 173 8.46 3.99 -4.38
CA ILE A 173 9.03 2.65 -4.56
C ILE A 173 8.83 2.23 -6.01
N ARG A 174 9.94 2.00 -6.72
CA ARG A 174 9.96 1.77 -8.17
C ARG A 174 11.04 0.77 -8.57
N SER A 175 10.80 0.07 -9.68
CA SER A 175 11.78 -0.86 -10.26
C SER A 175 12.37 -0.36 -11.59
N THR A 176 13.40 -1.04 -12.08
CA THR A 176 14.11 -0.76 -13.34
C THR A 176 13.58 -1.58 -14.53
N HIS A 177 12.89 -2.69 -14.28
CA HIS A 177 12.60 -3.72 -15.29
C HIS A 177 11.44 -3.39 -16.24
N LYS A 178 11.30 -2.12 -16.64
CA LYS A 178 10.28 -1.63 -17.56
C LYS A 178 10.56 -1.97 -19.04
N ILE A 179 9.55 -1.85 -19.88
CA ILE A 179 9.65 -1.70 -21.34
C ILE A 179 9.05 -0.35 -21.67
N ASP A 180 9.71 0.43 -22.51
CA ASP A 180 9.25 1.74 -22.94
C ASP A 180 9.84 2.03 -24.32
N THR A 181 9.12 1.67 -25.38
CA THR A 181 9.65 1.69 -26.76
C THR A 181 8.60 2.21 -27.74
N PRO A 182 8.98 3.07 -28.70
CA PRO A 182 8.08 3.43 -29.79
C PRO A 182 7.84 2.20 -30.68
N ILE A 183 6.59 2.02 -31.10
CA ILE A 183 6.16 0.94 -32.01
C ILE A 183 5.46 1.47 -33.25
N GLY A 184 5.09 2.74 -33.27
CA GLY A 184 4.35 3.35 -34.36
C GLY A 184 4.22 4.86 -34.19
N TYR A 185 3.57 5.50 -35.16
CA TYR A 185 3.13 6.89 -35.09
C TYR A 185 1.76 7.02 -35.77
N VAL A 186 1.04 8.10 -35.46
CA VAL A 186 -0.20 8.47 -36.15
C VAL A 186 0.13 9.39 -37.31
N ASP A 187 -0.36 9.06 -38.51
CA ASP A 187 -0.18 9.90 -39.69
C ASP A 187 -1.22 11.03 -39.80
N SER A 188 -1.25 11.73 -40.93
CA SER A 188 -2.18 12.85 -41.16
C SER A 188 -3.63 12.41 -41.40
N GLU A 189 -3.86 11.16 -41.76
CA GLU A 189 -5.19 10.59 -42.01
C GLU A 189 -5.80 9.98 -40.74
N GLY A 190 -4.96 9.80 -39.70
CA GLY A 190 -5.35 9.22 -38.42
C GLY A 190 -5.01 7.73 -38.30
N ASP A 191 -4.33 7.17 -39.30
CA ASP A 191 -3.92 5.77 -39.32
C ASP A 191 -2.67 5.56 -38.47
N ILE A 192 -2.57 4.37 -37.89
CA ILE A 192 -1.40 3.97 -37.11
C ILE A 192 -0.39 3.33 -38.05
N GLN A 193 0.72 4.03 -38.27
CA GLN A 193 1.86 3.54 -39.03
C GLN A 193 2.82 2.82 -38.07
N CYS A 194 2.87 1.49 -38.13
CA CYS A 194 3.77 0.66 -37.35
C CYS A 194 5.21 0.79 -37.84
N LEU A 195 6.12 1.00 -36.89
CA LEU A 195 7.58 1.04 -37.12
C LEU A 195 8.23 -0.35 -36.98
N VAL A 196 7.45 -1.34 -36.52
CA VAL A 196 7.91 -2.69 -36.18
C VAL A 196 6.98 -3.71 -36.83
N ASP A 197 7.51 -4.90 -37.13
CA ASP A 197 6.70 -5.99 -37.65
C ASP A 197 5.93 -6.72 -36.51
N PRO A 198 4.91 -7.54 -36.85
CA PRO A 198 4.16 -8.30 -35.86
C PRO A 198 5.00 -9.25 -34.98
N THR A 199 6.10 -9.79 -35.49
CA THR A 199 7.01 -10.68 -34.71
C THR A 199 7.63 -9.91 -33.56
N TYR A 200 8.04 -8.66 -33.78
CA TYR A 200 8.55 -7.79 -32.72
C TYR A 200 7.48 -7.47 -31.68
N LEU A 201 6.22 -7.27 -32.09
CA LEU A 201 5.11 -7.08 -31.14
C LEU A 201 4.91 -8.32 -30.26
N PHE A 202 4.97 -9.53 -30.83
CA PHE A 202 4.88 -10.77 -30.06
C PHE A 202 6.04 -10.90 -29.08
N LEU A 203 7.26 -10.53 -29.50
CA LEU A 203 8.43 -10.50 -28.62
C LEU A 203 8.20 -9.58 -27.42
N LEU A 204 7.71 -8.35 -27.63
CA LEU A 204 7.40 -7.42 -26.54
C LEU A 204 6.35 -7.99 -25.58
N LEU A 205 5.33 -8.68 -26.10
CA LEU A 205 4.28 -9.28 -25.29
C LEU A 205 4.81 -10.44 -24.43
N HIS A 206 5.63 -11.33 -25.01
CA HIS A 206 6.31 -12.40 -24.27
C HIS A 206 7.23 -11.85 -23.19
N MET A 207 8.06 -10.85 -23.52
CA MET A 207 8.93 -10.18 -22.55
C MET A 207 8.14 -9.52 -21.42
N SER A 208 6.96 -8.97 -21.73
CA SER A 208 6.08 -8.37 -20.72
C SER A 208 5.50 -9.40 -19.76
N ASN A 209 5.09 -10.56 -20.26
CA ASN A 209 4.62 -11.66 -19.42
C ASN A 209 5.73 -12.20 -18.51
N GLU A 210 6.96 -12.34 -19.01
CA GLU A 210 8.10 -12.70 -18.18
C GLU A 210 8.35 -11.65 -17.08
N LYS A 211 8.26 -10.36 -17.44
CA LYS A 211 8.40 -9.25 -16.50
C LYS A 211 7.28 -9.22 -15.47
N PHE A 212 6.04 -9.58 -15.80
CA PHE A 212 4.99 -9.76 -14.82
C PHE A 212 5.37 -10.80 -13.77
N THR A 213 5.88 -11.97 -14.19
CA THR A 213 6.33 -13.02 -13.27
C THR A 213 7.41 -12.49 -12.32
N GLN A 214 8.45 -11.85 -12.87
CA GLN A 214 9.53 -11.24 -12.08
C GLN A 214 9.02 -10.14 -11.14
N ASN A 215 8.04 -9.35 -11.57
CA ASN A 215 7.41 -8.31 -10.77
C ASN A 215 6.63 -8.91 -9.59
N THR A 216 5.85 -9.97 -9.82
CA THR A 216 5.11 -10.69 -8.78
C THR A 216 6.04 -11.33 -7.76
N GLU A 217 7.12 -11.99 -8.18
CA GLU A 217 8.12 -12.56 -7.29
C GLU A 217 8.75 -11.50 -6.39
N ARG A 218 9.12 -10.35 -6.98
CA ARG A 218 9.70 -9.23 -6.25
C ARG A 218 8.71 -8.60 -5.26
N MET A 219 7.45 -8.48 -5.65
CA MET A 219 6.38 -7.98 -4.77
C MET A 219 6.18 -8.90 -3.56
N LYS A 220 6.11 -10.22 -3.78
CA LYS A 220 6.03 -11.22 -2.69
C LYS A 220 7.24 -11.17 -1.76
N ALA A 221 8.44 -11.02 -2.30
CA ALA A 221 9.64 -10.87 -1.47
C ALA A 221 9.56 -9.62 -0.57
N PHE A 222 9.05 -8.50 -1.10
CA PHE A 222 8.86 -7.28 -0.35
C PHE A 222 7.75 -7.38 0.70
N GLU A 223 6.63 -8.04 0.38
CA GLU A 223 5.56 -8.36 1.33
C GLU A 223 6.09 -9.11 2.56
N VAL A 224 6.90 -10.14 2.34
CA VAL A 224 7.52 -10.91 3.44
C VAL A 224 8.45 -10.05 4.30
N MET A 225 9.24 -9.16 3.68
CA MET A 225 10.11 -8.24 4.43
C MET A 225 9.30 -7.22 5.23
N MET A 226 8.24 -6.66 4.64
CA MET A 226 7.37 -5.69 5.30
C MET A 226 6.57 -6.33 6.44
N LEU A 227 6.10 -7.57 6.29
CA LEU A 227 5.39 -8.27 7.35
C LEU A 227 6.28 -8.45 8.58
N LYS A 228 7.54 -8.87 8.39
CA LYS A 228 8.53 -8.97 9.49
C LYS A 228 8.79 -7.63 10.17
N GLU A 229 8.86 -6.55 9.40
CA GLU A 229 9.03 -5.20 9.93
C GLU A 229 7.81 -4.77 10.78
N VAL A 230 6.59 -5.06 10.31
CA VAL A 230 5.34 -4.81 11.06
C VAL A 230 5.31 -5.59 12.36
N GLU A 231 5.54 -6.91 12.32
CA GLU A 231 5.54 -7.76 13.51
C GLU A 231 6.63 -7.31 14.52
N GLY A 232 7.81 -6.93 14.03
CA GLY A 232 8.87 -6.38 14.86
C GLY A 232 8.54 -5.02 15.48
N ASN A 233 7.76 -4.18 14.79
CA ASN A 233 7.26 -2.91 15.31
C ASN A 233 6.18 -3.15 16.38
N GLU A 234 5.19 -3.99 16.10
CA GLU A 234 4.13 -4.37 17.03
C GLU A 234 4.69 -4.98 18.31
N ALA A 235 5.68 -5.89 18.20
CA ALA A 235 6.35 -6.47 19.35
C ALA A 235 7.09 -5.43 20.20
N LYS A 236 7.77 -4.46 19.59
CA LYS A 236 8.44 -3.36 20.32
C LYS A 236 7.45 -2.47 21.07
N MET A 237 6.27 -2.24 20.51
CA MET A 237 5.21 -1.47 21.16
C MET A 237 4.52 -2.26 22.28
N ALA A 238 4.43 -3.58 22.17
CA ALA A 238 3.86 -4.44 23.20
C ALA A 238 4.78 -4.63 24.42
N VAL A 239 6.08 -4.35 24.29
CA VAL A 239 7.04 -4.40 25.40
C VAL A 239 6.87 -3.14 26.26
N GLU A 240 6.32 -3.34 27.46
CA GLU A 240 6.15 -2.34 28.52
C GLU A 240 7.42 -1.48 28.67
N THR A 241 7.30 -0.16 28.48
CA THR A 241 8.40 0.78 28.64
C THR A 241 8.93 0.77 30.08
N LYS A 242 10.16 1.25 30.29
CA LYS A 242 10.76 1.30 31.64
C LYS A 242 9.94 2.18 32.60
N GLU A 243 9.36 3.28 32.10
CA GLU A 243 8.40 4.11 32.82
C GLU A 243 7.12 3.33 33.17
N GLU A 244 6.46 2.70 32.20
CA GLU A 244 5.23 1.93 32.44
C GLU A 244 5.46 0.78 33.44
N ARG A 245 6.62 0.11 33.33
CA ARG A 245 7.06 -0.93 34.27
C ARG A 245 7.29 -0.39 35.67
N ARG A 246 7.83 0.82 35.78
CA ARG A 246 8.05 1.51 37.06
C ARG A 246 6.72 1.94 37.67
N GLU A 247 5.80 2.42 36.86
CA GLU A 247 4.49 2.91 37.28
C GLU A 247 3.57 1.77 37.69
N ARG A 248 3.57 0.66 36.94
CA ARG A 248 2.92 -0.59 37.34
C ARG A 248 3.47 -1.11 38.67
N LYS A 249 4.79 -1.20 38.82
CA LYS A 249 5.42 -1.61 40.11
C LYS A 249 5.06 -0.67 41.26
N ARG A 250 4.95 0.64 41.00
CA ARG A 250 4.51 1.62 42.01
C ARG A 250 3.05 1.39 42.42
N ARG A 251 2.17 1.15 41.45
CA ARG A 251 0.75 0.87 41.70
C ARG A 251 0.53 -0.46 42.44
N GLU A 252 1.24 -1.51 42.02
CA GLU A 252 1.23 -2.81 42.72
C GLU A 252 1.79 -2.71 44.15
N GLY A 253 2.84 -1.91 44.36
CA GLY A 253 3.40 -1.63 45.68
C GLY A 253 2.43 -0.90 46.61
N LEU A 254 1.75 0.13 46.10
CA LEU A 254 0.71 0.86 46.83
C LEU A 254 -0.49 -0.03 47.18
N ALA A 255 -0.92 -0.90 46.26
CA ALA A 255 -2.00 -1.85 46.50
C ALA A 255 -1.64 -2.89 47.57
N LYS A 256 -0.41 -3.44 47.55
CA LYS A 256 0.07 -4.34 48.60
C LYS A 256 0.17 -3.67 49.96
N ALA A 257 0.64 -2.42 50.00
CA ALA A 257 0.70 -1.64 51.24
C ALA A 257 -0.70 -1.36 51.82
N ALA A 258 -1.67 -0.99 50.97
CA ALA A 258 -3.05 -0.79 51.38
C ALA A 258 -3.71 -2.08 51.88
N ALA A 259 -3.48 -3.22 51.21
CA ALA A 259 -3.98 -4.52 51.65
C ALA A 259 -3.37 -4.96 52.99
N ALA A 260 -2.06 -4.71 53.20
CA ALA A 260 -1.40 -4.99 54.47
C ALA A 260 -1.92 -4.10 55.61
N ALA A 261 -2.17 -2.81 55.34
CA ALA A 261 -2.75 -1.89 56.30
C ALA A 261 -4.20 -2.27 56.68
N ALA A 262 -5.01 -2.70 55.71
CA ALA A 262 -6.36 -3.21 55.93
C ALA A 262 -6.36 -4.51 56.75
N ALA A 263 -5.41 -5.42 56.50
CA ALA A 263 -5.26 -6.64 57.29
C ALA A 263 -4.82 -6.36 58.74
N ALA A 264 -3.93 -5.38 58.97
CA ALA A 264 -3.48 -4.99 60.31
C ALA A 264 -4.59 -4.30 61.12
N SER A 265 -5.45 -3.50 60.48
CA SER A 265 -6.60 -2.86 61.13
C SER A 265 -7.72 -3.86 61.46
N ASN A 266 -7.91 -4.91 60.66
CA ASN A 266 -8.80 -6.02 61.01
C ASN A 266 -8.28 -6.88 62.18
N SER A 267 -6.97 -7.01 62.33
CA SER A 267 -6.35 -7.70 63.48
C SER A 267 -6.57 -6.92 64.79
N ASN A 268 -6.46 -5.59 64.77
CA ASN A 268 -6.66 -4.76 65.96
C ASN A 268 -8.12 -4.65 66.45
N ASN A 269 -9.10 -4.95 65.59
CA ASN A 269 -10.52 -4.95 65.96
C ASN A 269 -10.98 -6.26 66.61
N ILE A 270 -10.19 -7.33 66.50
CA ILE A 270 -10.49 -8.63 67.13
C ILE A 270 -9.99 -8.64 68.59
N THR A 271 -8.95 -7.87 68.92
CA THR A 271 -8.37 -7.83 70.28
C THR A 271 -9.13 -6.93 71.27
N THR A 272 -10.00 -6.02 70.81
CA THR A 272 -10.76 -5.08 71.66
C THR A 272 -12.17 -5.52 72.02
N SER A 273 -12.60 -6.74 71.64
CA SER A 273 -13.96 -7.23 71.91
C SER A 273 -14.07 -8.28 73.02
N ASN A 274 -12.99 -8.53 73.78
CA ASN A 274 -12.94 -9.61 74.78
C ASN A 274 -12.67 -9.19 76.23
N GLU A 275 -12.86 -7.91 76.59
CA GLU A 275 -12.86 -7.48 77.99
C GLU A 275 -13.98 -6.46 78.20
N GLU A 276 -15.17 -6.95 78.57
CA GLU A 276 -16.10 -6.33 79.54
C GLU A 276 -17.46 -7.05 79.47
N ASN A 277 -17.67 -8.03 80.36
CA ASN A 277 -18.98 -8.23 81.01
C ASN A 277 -18.88 -9.30 82.12
N THR A 278 -18.80 -8.83 83.37
CA THR A 278 -19.30 -9.57 84.54
C THR A 278 -20.28 -8.66 85.24
N VAL A 279 -21.57 -8.98 85.11
CA VAL A 279 -22.69 -8.32 85.79
C VAL A 279 -23.07 -9.16 87.01
N ASP A 280 -23.03 -8.53 88.18
CA ASP A 280 -23.63 -8.97 89.44
C ASP A 280 -25.15 -9.19 89.26
N VAL A 281 -25.66 -10.32 89.72
CA VAL A 281 -27.10 -10.57 89.83
C VAL A 281 -27.39 -10.90 91.30
N ASP A 282 -28.18 -10.05 91.95
CA ASP A 282 -28.84 -10.41 93.20
C ASP A 282 -30.30 -9.88 93.26
N LEU A 283 -31.10 -10.70 93.93
CA LEU A 283 -32.41 -10.48 94.57
C LEU A 283 -33.73 -10.51 93.76
N THR A 284 -34.37 -11.69 93.94
CA THR A 284 -35.71 -11.92 94.53
C THR A 284 -36.99 -11.92 93.69
N ASP A 285 -37.58 -13.13 93.68
CA ASP A 285 -38.98 -13.49 93.98
C ASP A 285 -40.13 -12.81 93.22
N LEU A 286 -40.95 -13.64 92.56
CA LEU A 286 -42.24 -14.04 93.16
C LEU A 286 -42.91 -15.19 92.38
N ASN A 287 -43.28 -16.23 93.14
CA ASN A 287 -44.24 -17.28 92.78
C ASN A 287 -45.58 -16.71 92.30
N LEU A 288 -46.29 -17.43 91.43
CA LEU A 288 -47.62 -18.02 91.72
C LEU A 288 -48.15 -18.78 90.50
N GLU A 289 -48.46 -20.06 90.77
CA GLU A 289 -49.37 -21.01 90.08
C GLU A 289 -49.08 -21.47 88.64
#